data_AF-A0A7C7RW15-F1
#
_entry.id   AF-A0A7C7RW15-F1
#
_cell.length_a   1.000
_cell.length_b   1.000
_cell.length_c   1.000
_cell.angle_alpha   90.00
_cell.angle_beta   90.00
_cell.angle_gamma   90.00
#
_symmetry.space_group_name_H-M   'P 1'
#
loop_
_entity.id
_entity.type
_entity.pdbx_description
1 polymer ?
#
loop_
_entity_poly.entity_id
_entity_poly.type
_entity_poly.pdbx_seq_one_letter_code
_entity_poly.pdbx_strand_id
1 'polypeptide(L)'
;MIFLLYRKLKTKKLLAIFFVLILGGPTAVYADRVDRSIYSNNPIVAEVDGEPIYLDELKHIRVQEVLTRLYAMQTRALKEKVLARLAIKHPSLTSEQVPKVTDMEIKNFYNSNSGIKEMGSLAKVSAEIRDYLEKSYRQVHIEQQYQHAVRKGWAKVYLTPPNDFHLVAGLGTAMLWAEETASSNRRVFVLEYSDFQCPFCKRVQSTLKNLRKAYGDDVQFGYRHFPLPFHKEAKVLAQAVECARDQNKFWELQELFYDYSSTVSESEIMKLVRLAGVKDIPAFELCWRKGKYDQRIQNDIREGAALGIQGTPTFILGAYDPESKTVSGKMFSGAVSEEKFIRVIEKFLAATRVEANLNQ
;
A
#
# COMPACT_ATOMS: atom_id res chain seq x y z
N MET A 1 -32.79 -43.98 -53.70
CA MET A 1 -33.78 -45.05 -53.56
C MET A 1 -34.89 -44.55 -52.64
N ILE A 2 -35.99 -44.05 -53.23
CA ILE A 2 -37.40 -44.03 -52.75
C ILE A 2 -37.67 -43.33 -51.38
N PHE A 3 -38.21 -42.09 -51.33
CA PHE A 3 -39.66 -41.70 -51.23
C PHE A 3 -40.41 -42.43 -50.07
N LEU A 4 -41.23 -41.87 -49.17
CA LEU A 4 -42.35 -40.94 -49.25
C LEU A 4 -42.86 -40.62 -47.81
N LEU A 5 -43.14 -39.35 -47.55
CA LEU A 5 -44.41 -38.76 -47.05
C LEU A 5 -45.24 -39.41 -45.91
N TYR A 6 -45.57 -38.70 -44.83
CA TYR A 6 -46.65 -37.70 -44.66
C TYR A 6 -48.04 -38.30 -44.33
N ARG A 7 -48.57 -38.08 -43.10
CA ARG A 7 -49.99 -37.68 -42.92
C ARG A 7 -50.34 -37.17 -41.50
N LYS A 8 -50.80 -35.91 -41.48
CA LYS A 8 -51.61 -35.24 -40.44
C LYS A 8 -53.03 -35.83 -40.35
N LEU A 9 -53.74 -35.48 -39.25
CA LEU A 9 -55.17 -35.08 -39.09
C LEU A 9 -55.83 -35.84 -37.92
N LYS A 10 -56.12 -35.20 -36.78
CA LYS A 10 -57.23 -34.27 -36.43
C LYS A 10 -58.41 -34.98 -35.70
N THR A 11 -58.53 -34.66 -34.42
CA THR A 11 -59.75 -34.23 -33.67
C THR A 11 -61.03 -35.08 -33.67
N LYS A 12 -61.54 -35.40 -32.46
CA LYS A 12 -62.85 -35.00 -31.86
C LYS A 12 -63.03 -35.75 -30.51
N LYS A 13 -63.09 -35.08 -29.35
CA LYS A 13 -64.31 -34.73 -28.54
C LYS A 13 -65.26 -35.95 -28.36
N LEU A 14 -65.64 -36.43 -27.17
CA LEU A 14 -66.24 -35.74 -26.01
C LEU A 14 -66.39 -36.72 -24.80
N LEU A 15 -66.73 -36.16 -23.62
CA LEU A 15 -67.36 -36.74 -22.41
C LEU A 15 -66.51 -37.11 -21.17
N ALA A 16 -66.30 -36.07 -20.37
CA ALA A 16 -66.34 -35.95 -18.90
C ALA A 16 -66.53 -37.20 -18.01
N ILE A 17 -65.71 -37.30 -16.96
CA ILE A 17 -66.13 -37.46 -15.56
C ILE A 17 -65.15 -36.67 -14.68
N PHE A 18 -65.71 -35.86 -13.79
CA PHE A 18 -65.08 -34.96 -12.84
C PHE A 18 -64.58 -35.77 -11.62
N PHE A 19 -63.32 -35.61 -11.20
CA PHE A 19 -62.91 -35.90 -9.83
C PHE A 19 -62.04 -34.74 -9.34
N VAL A 20 -62.62 -33.93 -8.45
CA VAL A 20 -61.93 -32.89 -7.71
C VAL A 20 -61.04 -33.58 -6.69
N LEU A 21 -59.72 -33.52 -6.90
CA LEU A 21 -58.72 -33.81 -5.88
C LEU A 21 -57.93 -32.52 -5.67
N ILE A 22 -58.27 -31.83 -4.58
CA ILE A 22 -57.48 -30.74 -4.02
C ILE A 22 -56.17 -31.36 -3.54
N LEU A 23 -55.13 -31.31 -4.37
CA LEU A 23 -53.76 -31.48 -3.91
C LEU A 23 -53.18 -30.07 -3.74
N GLY A 24 -53.36 -29.53 -2.54
CA GLY A 24 -52.52 -28.43 -2.06
C GLY A 24 -51.07 -28.88 -2.17
N GLY A 25 -50.26 -28.11 -2.91
CA GLY A 25 -48.87 -28.45 -3.15
C GLY A 25 -48.07 -28.49 -1.85
N PRO A 26 -47.00 -29.30 -1.79
CA PRO A 26 -45.81 -28.82 -1.13
C PRO A 26 -45.19 -27.80 -2.11
N THR A 27 -45.45 -26.51 -1.91
CA THR A 27 -44.33 -25.59 -2.17
C THR A 27 -43.24 -26.09 -1.25
N ALA A 28 -42.23 -26.73 -1.81
CA ALA A 28 -41.00 -26.92 -1.08
C ALA A 28 -40.60 -25.52 -0.64
N VAL A 29 -40.82 -25.22 0.64
CA VAL A 29 -40.11 -24.18 1.33
C VAL A 29 -38.68 -24.70 1.32
N TYR A 30 -37.96 -24.39 0.24
CA TYR A 30 -36.52 -24.53 0.21
C TYR A 30 -36.04 -23.40 1.11
N ALA A 31 -36.08 -23.66 2.42
CA ALA A 31 -35.30 -22.89 3.36
C ALA A 31 -33.85 -23.20 2.99
N ASP A 32 -33.13 -22.22 2.46
CA ASP A 32 -31.69 -22.32 2.48
C ASP A 32 -31.30 -22.51 3.94
N ARG A 33 -30.77 -23.69 4.25
CA ARG A 33 -30.06 -23.89 5.51
C ARG A 33 -28.83 -23.01 5.43
N VAL A 34 -28.91 -21.78 5.92
CA VAL A 34 -27.71 -21.05 6.32
C VAL A 34 -27.24 -21.63 7.64
N ASP A 35 -26.74 -22.86 7.59
CA ASP A 35 -25.84 -23.34 8.62
C ASP A 35 -24.42 -22.97 8.19
N ARG A 36 -23.98 -21.77 8.60
CA ARG A 36 -22.58 -21.36 8.45
C ARG A 36 -22.08 -20.64 9.69
N SER A 37 -22.23 -21.28 10.86
CA SER A 37 -21.18 -21.11 11.88
C SER A 37 -20.08 -22.13 11.61
N ILE A 38 -19.22 -21.82 10.63
CA ILE A 38 -17.92 -22.47 10.54
C ILE A 38 -16.93 -21.32 10.52
N TYR A 39 -16.01 -21.33 11.48
CA TYR A 39 -14.87 -20.42 11.59
C TYR A 39 -14.12 -20.35 10.26
N SER A 40 -14.59 -19.49 9.35
CA SER A 40 -13.89 -19.13 8.12
C SER A 40 -12.97 -17.98 8.47
N ASN A 41 -11.72 -18.05 8.00
CA ASN A 41 -10.81 -16.91 8.07
C ASN A 41 -11.26 -15.76 7.17
N ASN A 42 -12.25 -16.01 6.29
CA ASN A 42 -12.86 -15.03 5.40
C ASN A 42 -14.39 -15.26 5.29
N PRO A 43 -15.19 -14.85 6.29
CA PRO A 43 -16.65 -15.02 6.27
C PRO A 43 -17.32 -14.05 5.28
N ILE A 44 -18.54 -14.38 4.83
CA ILE A 44 -19.42 -13.42 4.15
C ILE A 44 -19.87 -12.40 5.20
N VAL A 45 -19.64 -11.12 4.91
CA VAL A 45 -19.96 -10.00 5.80
C VAL A 45 -21.19 -9.21 5.35
N ALA A 46 -21.56 -9.31 4.07
CA ALA A 46 -22.78 -8.76 3.51
C ALA A 46 -23.14 -9.48 2.21
N GLU A 47 -24.34 -9.25 1.69
CA GLU A 47 -24.78 -9.70 0.36
C GLU A 47 -25.55 -8.55 -0.29
N VAL A 48 -25.28 -8.27 -1.58
CA VAL A 48 -25.92 -7.20 -2.35
C VAL A 48 -26.43 -7.80 -3.67
N ASP A 49 -27.75 -7.81 -3.87
CA ASP A 49 -28.40 -8.39 -5.06
C ASP A 49 -28.00 -9.86 -5.36
N GLY A 50 -27.71 -10.64 -4.32
CA GLY A 50 -27.26 -12.03 -4.43
C GLY A 50 -25.75 -12.21 -4.54
N GLU A 51 -24.98 -11.13 -4.63
CA GLU A 51 -23.51 -11.18 -4.64
C GLU A 51 -22.95 -11.02 -3.22
N PRO A 52 -22.25 -12.03 -2.68
CA PRO A 52 -21.69 -11.98 -1.34
C PRO A 52 -20.45 -11.08 -1.29
N ILE A 53 -20.39 -10.23 -0.28
CA ILE A 53 -19.19 -9.48 0.13
C ILE A 53 -18.50 -10.30 1.23
N TYR A 54 -17.24 -10.61 1.04
CA TYR A 54 -16.40 -11.34 1.98
C TYR A 54 -15.60 -10.38 2.88
N LEU A 55 -15.24 -10.80 4.10
CA LEU A 55 -14.44 -10.02 5.05
C LEU A 55 -13.11 -9.54 4.44
N ASP A 56 -12.52 -10.37 3.59
CA ASP A 56 -11.27 -10.07 2.89
C ASP A 56 -11.42 -8.91 1.89
N GLU A 57 -12.62 -8.66 1.38
CA GLU A 57 -12.91 -7.51 0.52
C GLU A 57 -13.03 -6.21 1.32
N LEU A 58 -13.24 -6.31 2.64
CA LEU A 58 -13.15 -5.16 3.56
C LEU A 58 -11.72 -4.85 3.99
N LYS A 59 -10.71 -5.60 3.50
CA LYS A 59 -9.31 -5.33 3.84
C LYS A 59 -8.93 -3.94 3.32
N HIS A 60 -8.52 -3.10 4.26
CA HIS A 60 -8.13 -1.71 4.01
C HIS A 60 -6.81 -1.44 4.71
N ILE A 61 -5.97 -0.53 4.19
CA ILE A 61 -4.64 -0.24 4.76
C ILE A 61 -4.70 0.08 6.26
N ARG A 62 -5.67 0.89 6.69
CA ARG A 62 -5.95 1.17 8.12
C ARG A 62 -6.23 -0.08 8.96
N VAL A 63 -6.96 -1.07 8.44
CA VAL A 63 -7.20 -2.33 9.15
C VAL A 63 -5.86 -3.06 9.32
N GLN A 64 -5.04 -3.12 8.27
CA GLN A 64 -3.71 -3.72 8.35
C GLN A 64 -2.78 -2.98 9.34
N GLU A 65 -2.81 -1.64 9.36
CA GLU A 65 -2.04 -0.84 10.33
C GLU A 65 -2.46 -1.16 11.76
N VAL A 66 -3.77 -1.27 12.02
CA VAL A 66 -4.29 -1.63 13.34
C VAL A 66 -3.91 -3.07 13.70
N LEU A 67 -4.02 -4.02 12.78
CA LEU A 67 -3.57 -5.41 12.99
C LEU A 67 -2.07 -5.49 13.28
N THR A 68 -1.26 -4.70 12.58
CA THR A 68 0.19 -4.63 12.79
C THR A 68 0.51 -4.03 14.17
N ARG A 69 -0.19 -2.95 14.56
CA ARG A 69 -0.06 -2.35 15.91
C ARG A 69 -0.48 -3.33 16.99
N LEU A 70 -1.61 -4.02 16.81
CA LEU A 70 -2.09 -5.06 17.72
C LEU A 70 -1.05 -6.17 17.87
N TYR A 71 -0.51 -6.69 16.77
CA TYR A 71 0.54 -7.70 16.79
C TYR A 71 1.79 -7.22 17.52
N ALA A 72 2.23 -5.96 17.32
CA ALA A 72 3.36 -5.39 18.03
C ALA A 72 3.11 -5.28 19.55
N MET A 73 1.90 -4.89 19.95
CA MET A 73 1.48 -4.84 21.36
C MET A 73 1.46 -6.25 21.98
N GLN A 74 0.85 -7.22 21.30
CA GLN A 74 0.82 -8.62 21.71
C GLN A 74 2.22 -9.20 21.85
N THR A 75 3.11 -8.89 20.89
CA THR A 75 4.51 -9.32 20.90
C THR A 75 5.26 -8.76 22.11
N ARG A 76 5.09 -7.47 22.45
CA ARG A 76 5.70 -6.89 23.66
C ARG A 76 5.20 -7.59 24.92
N ALA A 77 3.88 -7.74 25.06
CA ALA A 77 3.28 -8.40 26.21
C ALA A 77 3.72 -9.87 26.33
N LEU A 78 3.85 -10.58 25.21
CA LEU A 78 4.32 -11.96 25.16
C LEU A 78 5.76 -12.07 25.68
N LYS A 79 6.66 -11.19 25.26
CA LYS A 79 8.06 -11.18 25.72
C LYS A 79 8.15 -11.09 27.24
N GLU A 80 7.43 -10.13 27.83
CA GLU A 80 7.38 -9.96 29.28
C GLU A 80 6.80 -11.18 29.99
N LYS A 81 5.71 -11.75 29.48
CA LYS A 81 5.10 -12.96 30.06
C LYS A 81 6.01 -14.18 29.97
N VAL A 82 6.72 -14.37 28.86
CA VAL A 82 7.69 -15.46 28.68
C VAL A 82 8.80 -15.33 29.72
N LEU A 83 9.42 -14.15 29.84
CA LEU A 83 10.50 -13.93 30.79
C LEU A 83 10.04 -14.09 32.24
N ALA A 84 8.88 -13.56 32.61
CA ALA A 84 8.32 -13.73 33.94
C ALA A 84 8.10 -15.21 34.30
N ARG A 85 7.65 -16.03 33.34
CA ARG A 85 7.45 -17.47 33.56
C ARG A 85 8.77 -18.24 33.65
N LEU A 86 9.78 -17.83 32.88
CA LEU A 86 11.11 -18.45 32.90
C LEU A 86 11.92 -18.05 34.13
N ALA A 87 11.73 -16.85 34.69
CA ALA A 87 12.44 -16.36 35.87
C ALA A 87 12.34 -17.30 37.08
N ILE A 88 11.25 -18.08 37.19
CA ILE A 88 11.06 -19.09 38.24
C ILE A 88 12.16 -20.17 38.19
N LYS A 89 12.55 -20.61 36.99
CA LYS A 89 13.57 -21.66 36.78
C LYS A 89 14.93 -21.09 36.40
N HIS A 90 14.97 -19.84 35.94
CA HIS A 90 16.16 -19.14 35.48
C HIS A 90 16.19 -17.73 36.09
N PRO A 91 16.56 -17.60 37.38
CA PRO A 91 16.55 -16.30 38.09
C PRO A 91 17.46 -15.25 37.47
N SER A 92 18.43 -15.64 36.63
CA SER A 92 19.25 -14.72 35.85
C SER A 92 18.47 -13.96 34.77
N LEU A 93 17.23 -14.34 34.45
CA LEU A 93 16.36 -13.66 33.49
C LEU A 93 15.49 -12.58 34.12
N THR A 94 15.58 -12.38 35.44
CA THR A 94 14.75 -11.41 36.16
C THR A 94 15.18 -9.97 35.85
N SER A 95 14.22 -9.04 35.84
CA SER A 95 14.34 -7.61 35.49
C SER A 95 15.30 -6.78 36.37
N GLU A 96 16.06 -7.37 37.29
CA GLU A 96 16.87 -6.63 38.29
C GLU A 96 18.24 -6.18 37.77
N GLN A 97 18.63 -6.55 36.56
CA GLN A 97 19.88 -6.11 35.91
C GLN A 97 19.65 -5.18 34.70
N VAL A 98 18.58 -4.37 34.73
CA VAL A 98 18.47 -3.27 33.75
C VAL A 98 19.59 -2.26 34.04
N PRO A 99 20.44 -1.93 33.06
CA PRO A 99 21.47 -0.91 33.24
C PRO A 99 20.85 0.38 33.78
N LYS A 100 21.46 0.97 34.82
CA LYS A 100 21.00 2.26 35.35
C LYS A 100 21.51 3.39 34.47
N VAL A 101 20.63 4.35 34.20
CA VAL A 101 20.98 5.54 33.42
C VAL A 101 21.85 6.47 34.28
N THR A 102 23.01 6.84 33.75
CA THR A 102 23.96 7.74 34.39
C THR A 102 23.71 9.19 34.00
N ASP A 103 24.14 10.13 34.84
CA ASP A 103 24.04 11.56 34.53
C ASP A 103 24.86 11.96 33.29
N MET A 104 25.93 11.21 33.00
CA MET A 104 26.71 11.37 31.76
C MET A 104 25.86 11.04 30.52
N GLU A 105 25.10 9.94 30.55
CA GLU A 105 24.21 9.55 29.45
C GLU A 105 23.07 10.55 29.26
N ILE A 106 22.51 11.08 30.35
CA ILE A 106 21.50 12.14 30.29
C ILE A 106 22.10 13.40 29.62
N LYS A 107 23.30 13.81 30.04
CA LYS A 107 24.00 14.96 29.46
C LYS A 107 24.31 14.74 27.98
N ASN A 108 24.78 13.55 27.61
CA ASN A 108 25.07 13.19 26.23
C ASN A 108 23.80 13.23 25.38
N PHE A 109 22.71 12.62 25.86
CA PHE A 109 21.42 12.64 25.18
C PHE A 109 20.90 14.07 24.97
N TYR A 110 20.95 14.92 26.00
CA TYR A 110 20.58 16.34 25.89
C TYR A 110 21.45 17.10 24.87
N ASN A 111 22.76 16.86 24.86
CA ASN A 111 23.67 17.56 23.97
C ASN A 111 23.50 17.15 22.50
N SER A 112 23.25 15.87 22.25
CA SER A 112 23.10 15.28 20.92
C SER A 112 21.71 15.48 20.30
N ASN A 113 20.70 15.89 21.07
CA ASN A 113 19.34 16.11 20.58
C ASN A 113 18.95 17.59 20.66
N SER A 114 19.13 18.33 19.56
CA SER A 114 18.89 19.78 19.50
C SER A 114 17.46 20.18 19.88
N GLY A 115 16.45 19.41 19.46
CA GLY A 115 15.04 19.70 19.78
C GLY A 115 14.70 19.64 21.27
N ILE A 116 15.47 18.90 22.08
CA ILE A 116 15.26 18.84 23.54
C ILE A 116 15.71 20.14 24.21
N LYS A 117 16.70 20.83 23.63
CA LYS A 117 17.20 22.12 24.15
C LYS A 117 16.13 23.22 24.08
N GLU A 118 15.15 23.06 23.19
CA GLU A 118 14.00 23.96 23.06
C GLU A 118 12.98 23.78 24.21
N MET A 119 12.97 22.61 24.87
CA MET A 119 12.07 22.30 25.99
C MET A 119 12.56 22.88 27.34
N GLY A 120 13.84 23.26 27.41
CA GLY A 120 14.43 23.99 28.53
C GLY A 120 15.84 23.52 28.87
N SER A 121 16.38 24.03 29.99
CA SER A 121 17.71 23.68 30.46
C SER A 121 17.82 22.20 30.84
N LEU A 122 19.02 21.63 30.78
CA LEU A 122 19.32 20.25 31.19
C LEU A 122 18.67 19.92 32.55
N ALA A 123 18.84 20.77 33.56
CA ALA A 123 18.26 20.56 34.88
C ALA A 123 16.72 20.39 34.87
N LYS A 124 16.03 21.12 33.99
CA LYS A 124 14.57 21.05 33.86
C LYS A 124 14.10 19.75 33.22
N VAL A 125 14.83 19.25 32.23
CA VAL A 125 14.41 18.08 31.41
C VAL A 125 15.11 16.76 31.82
N SER A 126 16.12 16.80 32.70
CA SER A 126 16.90 15.62 33.11
C SER A 126 16.04 14.47 33.63
N ALA A 127 14.96 14.75 34.35
CA ALA A 127 14.06 13.72 34.87
C ALA A 127 13.32 12.98 33.75
N GLU A 128 12.82 13.71 32.76
CA GLU A 128 12.12 13.15 31.59
C GLU A 128 13.07 12.36 30.70
N ILE A 129 14.28 12.87 30.48
CA ILE A 129 15.34 12.16 29.76
C ILE A 129 15.69 10.86 30.47
N ARG A 130 15.83 10.89 31.81
CA ARG A 130 16.12 9.69 32.61
C ARG A 130 15.01 8.64 32.44
N ASP A 131 13.74 9.02 32.63
CA ASP A 131 12.60 8.11 32.46
C ASP A 131 12.54 7.51 31.05
N TYR A 132 12.78 8.32 30.01
CA TYR A 132 12.86 7.83 28.63
C TYR A 132 13.99 6.81 28.43
N LEU A 133 15.21 7.13 28.90
CA LEU A 133 16.37 6.26 28.76
C LEU A 133 16.20 4.96 29.55
N GLU A 134 15.65 5.02 30.77
CA GLU A 134 15.37 3.83 31.60
C GLU A 134 14.35 2.92 30.92
N LYS A 135 13.28 3.47 30.36
CA LYS A 135 12.31 2.72 29.54
C LYS A 135 12.97 2.09 28.33
N SER A 136 13.83 2.83 27.63
CA SER A 136 14.57 2.34 26.46
C SER A 136 15.50 1.17 26.83
N TYR A 137 16.32 1.32 27.86
CA TYR A 137 17.25 0.29 28.34
C TYR A 137 16.51 -0.97 28.78
N ARG A 138 15.37 -0.80 29.48
CA ARG A 138 14.51 -1.92 29.86
C ARG A 138 13.98 -2.68 28.64
N GLN A 139 13.51 -1.98 27.61
CA GLN A 139 13.00 -2.63 26.38
C GLN A 139 14.10 -3.41 25.65
N VAL A 140 15.31 -2.82 25.53
CA VAL A 140 16.47 -3.50 24.94
C VAL A 140 16.85 -4.74 25.74
N HIS A 141 16.90 -4.63 27.06
CA HIS A 141 17.21 -5.76 27.94
C HIS A 141 16.18 -6.89 27.80
N ILE A 142 14.88 -6.57 27.83
CA ILE A 142 13.80 -7.54 27.59
C ILE A 142 13.98 -8.24 26.25
N GLU A 143 14.29 -7.50 25.18
CA GLU A 143 14.52 -8.08 23.86
C GLU A 143 15.68 -9.08 23.88
N GLN A 144 16.82 -8.69 24.46
CA GLN A 144 18.01 -9.55 24.52
C GLN A 144 17.74 -10.85 25.28
N GLN A 145 17.11 -10.77 26.45
CA GLN A 145 16.79 -11.95 27.26
C GLN A 145 15.76 -12.85 26.57
N TYR A 146 14.75 -12.26 25.94
CA TYR A 146 13.75 -13.00 25.19
C TYR A 146 14.40 -13.76 24.02
N GLN A 147 15.24 -13.08 23.22
CA GLN A 147 15.96 -13.71 22.12
C GLN A 147 16.90 -14.82 22.61
N HIS A 148 17.55 -14.63 23.77
CA HIS A 148 18.34 -15.68 24.40
C HIS A 148 17.48 -16.90 24.75
N ALA A 149 16.33 -16.70 25.39
CA ALA A 149 15.40 -17.77 25.74
C ALA A 149 14.89 -18.56 24.53
N VAL A 150 14.55 -17.87 23.43
CA VAL A 150 14.15 -18.50 22.17
C VAL A 150 15.30 -19.32 21.57
N ARG A 151 16.52 -18.76 21.49
CA ARG A 151 17.70 -19.48 20.96
C ARG A 151 18.06 -20.72 21.77
N LYS A 152 17.86 -20.67 23.09
CA LYS A 152 18.07 -21.82 23.99
C LYS A 152 16.95 -22.86 23.92
N GLY A 153 15.87 -22.58 23.18
CA GLY A 153 14.69 -23.44 23.11
C GLY A 153 13.83 -23.42 24.37
N TRP A 154 14.07 -22.51 25.31
CA TRP A 154 13.29 -22.37 26.55
C TRP A 154 11.90 -21.81 26.28
N ALA A 155 11.76 -21.03 25.21
CA ALA A 155 10.49 -20.50 24.74
C ALA A 155 10.29 -20.89 23.28
N LYS A 156 9.15 -21.53 22.98
CA LYS A 156 8.66 -21.76 21.62
C LYS A 156 7.52 -20.79 21.34
N VAL A 157 7.63 -20.05 20.25
CA VAL A 157 6.75 -18.92 19.93
C VAL A 157 5.85 -19.30 18.77
N TYR A 158 4.54 -19.16 18.97
CA TYR A 158 3.52 -19.48 17.97
C TYR A 158 2.74 -18.25 17.50
N LEU A 159 3.00 -17.08 18.08
CA LEU A 159 2.41 -15.82 17.65
C LEU A 159 3.01 -15.47 16.27
N THR A 160 2.16 -15.45 15.25
CA THR A 160 2.56 -15.12 13.88
C THR A 160 2.13 -13.69 13.53
N PRO A 161 2.88 -12.97 12.68
CA PRO A 161 2.44 -11.69 12.17
C PRO A 161 1.10 -11.85 11.42
N PRO A 162 0.26 -10.80 11.33
CA PRO A 162 -0.89 -10.84 10.44
C PRO A 162 -0.41 -11.10 9.01
N ASN A 163 -1.23 -11.78 8.21
CA ASN A 163 -0.92 -12.00 6.80
C ASN A 163 -0.56 -10.66 6.14
N ASP A 164 0.48 -10.67 5.30
CA ASP A 164 0.89 -9.49 4.55
C ASP A 164 -0.30 -9.10 3.63
N PHE A 165 -1.02 -8.05 4.01
CA PHE A 165 -2.04 -7.49 3.13
C PHE A 165 -1.35 -6.92 1.90
N HIS A 166 -1.61 -7.52 0.74
CA HIS A 166 -1.18 -6.97 -0.53
C HIS A 166 -2.34 -6.15 -1.07
N LEU A 167 -2.15 -4.83 -1.08
CA LEU A 167 -3.07 -3.93 -1.72
C LEU A 167 -2.88 -4.03 -3.23
N VAL A 168 -3.97 -4.18 -3.96
CA VAL A 168 -3.96 -4.21 -5.43
C VAL A 168 -4.30 -2.83 -5.94
N ALA A 169 -3.36 -2.20 -6.65
CA ALA A 169 -3.55 -0.91 -7.29
C ALA A 169 -3.51 -1.06 -8.80
N GLY A 170 -4.56 -0.60 -9.48
CA GLY A 170 -4.53 -0.41 -10.92
C GLY A 170 -3.57 0.72 -11.30
N LEU A 171 -2.79 0.53 -12.36
CA LEU A 171 -1.91 1.57 -12.88
C LEU A 171 -2.68 2.72 -13.51
N GLY A 172 -3.83 2.42 -14.13
CA GLY A 172 -4.73 3.43 -14.72
C GLY A 172 -3.97 4.37 -15.67
N THR A 173 -3.93 5.66 -15.32
CA THR A 173 -3.28 6.72 -16.11
C THR A 173 -1.83 6.99 -15.73
N ALA A 174 -1.21 6.16 -14.88
CA ALA A 174 0.16 6.33 -14.44
C ALA A 174 1.11 6.58 -15.61
N MET A 175 2.05 7.50 -15.44
CA MET A 175 3.19 7.63 -16.35
C MET A 175 4.24 6.59 -15.96
N LEU A 176 4.58 5.69 -16.88
CA LEU A 176 5.60 4.68 -16.68
C LEU A 176 6.99 5.23 -16.99
N TRP A 177 7.98 4.81 -16.22
CA TRP A 177 9.36 5.25 -16.40
C TRP A 177 9.98 4.64 -17.66
N ALA A 178 9.83 3.33 -17.82
CA ALA A 178 10.25 2.62 -19.01
C ALA A 178 9.03 2.23 -19.84
N GLU A 179 9.16 2.25 -21.17
CA GLU A 179 8.13 1.71 -22.06
C GLU A 179 7.95 0.21 -21.81
N GLU A 180 6.70 -0.24 -21.88
CA GLU A 180 6.38 -1.66 -21.83
C GLU A 180 6.55 -2.27 -23.21
N THR A 181 7.62 -3.05 -23.38
CA THR A 181 7.81 -3.90 -24.55
C THR A 181 7.34 -5.32 -24.24
N ALA A 182 7.01 -6.09 -25.28
CA ALA A 182 6.66 -7.51 -25.14
C ALA A 182 7.78 -8.35 -24.49
N SER A 183 9.01 -7.83 -24.41
CA SER A 183 10.17 -8.47 -23.76
C SER A 183 10.45 -7.96 -22.33
N SER A 184 9.62 -7.06 -21.79
CA SER A 184 9.82 -6.50 -20.43
C SER A 184 9.50 -7.55 -19.37
N ASN A 185 10.53 -8.10 -18.72
CA ASN A 185 10.39 -9.06 -17.60
C ASN A 185 10.31 -8.38 -16.22
N ARG A 186 9.87 -7.12 -16.17
CA ARG A 186 9.71 -6.40 -14.90
C ARG A 186 8.49 -6.96 -14.18
N ARG A 187 8.69 -7.84 -13.19
CA ARG A 187 7.62 -8.46 -12.39
C ARG A 187 7.43 -7.78 -11.04
N VAL A 188 8.12 -6.66 -10.82
CA VAL A 188 8.01 -5.81 -9.63
C VAL A 188 7.78 -4.38 -10.07
N PHE A 189 6.94 -3.65 -9.35
CA PHE A 189 6.57 -2.28 -9.68
C PHE A 189 6.66 -1.37 -8.46
N VAL A 190 7.10 -0.13 -8.65
CA VAL A 190 7.02 0.97 -7.68
C VAL A 190 6.11 2.06 -8.23
N LEU A 191 4.89 2.18 -7.69
CA LEU A 191 3.93 3.21 -8.07
C LEU A 191 3.97 4.35 -7.05
N GLU A 192 4.38 5.54 -7.49
CA GLU A 192 4.39 6.77 -6.70
C GLU A 192 3.10 7.56 -6.91
N TYR A 193 2.44 7.95 -5.83
CA TYR A 193 1.45 9.04 -5.79
C TYR A 193 2.10 10.28 -5.21
N SER A 194 2.13 11.35 -5.99
CA SER A 194 2.97 12.51 -5.67
C SER A 194 2.30 13.85 -5.97
N ASP A 195 2.90 14.89 -5.41
CA ASP A 195 2.44 16.27 -5.48
C ASP A 195 3.65 17.20 -5.65
N PHE A 196 3.60 18.09 -6.65
CA PHE A 196 4.70 18.99 -6.98
C PHE A 196 5.00 20.08 -5.93
N GLN A 197 4.07 20.39 -5.03
CA GLN A 197 4.30 21.31 -3.92
C GLN A 197 4.70 20.60 -2.62
N CYS A 198 4.65 19.27 -2.57
CA CYS A 198 5.00 18.54 -1.36
C CYS A 198 6.53 18.47 -1.17
N PRO A 199 7.08 19.00 -0.06
CA PRO A 199 8.52 18.99 0.19
C PRO A 199 9.09 17.58 0.39
N PHE A 200 8.27 16.62 0.85
CA PHE A 200 8.68 15.22 0.96
C PHE A 200 8.71 14.51 -0.39
N CYS A 201 7.84 14.90 -1.33
CA CYS A 201 7.88 14.40 -2.70
C CYS A 201 9.16 14.84 -3.40
N LYS A 202 9.55 16.12 -3.26
CA LYS A 202 10.86 16.59 -3.74
C LYS A 202 12.02 15.77 -3.16
N ARG A 203 12.00 15.56 -1.83
CA ARG A 203 13.09 14.89 -1.11
C ARG A 203 13.35 13.46 -1.58
N VAL A 204 12.29 12.72 -1.93
CA VAL A 204 12.42 11.30 -2.29
C VAL A 204 12.87 11.07 -3.74
N GLN A 205 12.83 12.10 -4.60
CA GLN A 205 13.20 11.95 -6.03
C GLN A 205 14.65 11.51 -6.23
N SER A 206 15.59 11.92 -5.38
CA SER A 206 16.98 11.44 -5.45
C SER A 206 17.08 9.95 -5.15
N THR A 207 16.35 9.46 -4.15
CA THR A 207 16.22 8.03 -3.85
C THR A 207 15.62 7.27 -5.03
N LEU A 208 14.53 7.76 -5.64
CA LEU A 208 13.93 7.12 -6.81
C LEU A 208 14.85 7.13 -8.03
N LYS A 209 15.68 8.17 -8.21
CA LYS A 209 16.70 8.23 -9.26
C LYS A 209 17.76 7.13 -9.08
N ASN A 210 18.25 6.93 -7.85
CA ASN A 210 19.19 5.85 -7.53
C ASN A 210 18.56 4.47 -7.78
N LEU A 211 17.32 4.27 -7.32
CA LEU A 211 16.60 3.01 -7.49
C LEU A 211 16.33 2.68 -8.97
N ARG A 212 15.91 3.66 -9.77
CA ARG A 212 15.73 3.49 -11.23
C ARG A 212 17.03 3.11 -11.93
N LYS A 213 18.16 3.66 -11.48
CA LYS A 213 19.48 3.29 -12.00
C LYS A 213 19.90 1.87 -11.60
N ALA A 214 19.60 1.45 -10.37
CA ALA A 214 20.01 0.16 -9.84
C ALA A 214 19.09 -1.01 -10.29
N TYR A 215 17.79 -0.74 -10.44
CA TYR A 215 16.76 -1.77 -10.63
C TYR A 215 15.92 -1.59 -11.90
N GLY A 216 16.23 -0.59 -12.75
CA GLY A 216 15.38 -0.24 -13.90
C GLY A 216 15.16 -1.37 -14.92
N ASP A 217 15.97 -2.43 -14.91
CA ASP A 217 15.80 -3.61 -15.76
C ASP A 217 14.84 -4.65 -15.17
N ASP A 218 14.82 -4.78 -13.84
CA ASP A 218 14.02 -5.77 -13.10
C ASP A 218 12.71 -5.20 -12.52
N VAL A 219 12.66 -3.88 -12.34
CA VAL A 219 11.59 -3.15 -11.65
C VAL A 219 11.06 -2.03 -12.54
N GLN A 220 9.74 -1.96 -12.68
CA GLN A 220 9.07 -0.85 -13.34
C GLN A 220 8.74 0.25 -12.31
N PHE A 221 8.78 1.50 -12.75
CA PHE A 221 8.42 2.65 -11.92
C PHE A 221 7.29 3.42 -12.58
N GLY A 222 6.35 3.91 -11.78
CA GLY A 222 5.22 4.68 -12.27
C GLY A 222 4.93 5.87 -11.39
N TYR A 223 4.35 6.90 -11.97
CA TYR A 223 3.95 8.13 -11.29
C TYR A 223 2.45 8.40 -11.50
N ARG A 224 1.75 8.75 -10.43
CA ARG A 224 0.37 9.24 -10.42
C ARG A 224 0.26 10.55 -9.67
N HIS A 225 -0.60 11.43 -10.17
CA HIS A 225 -0.86 12.71 -9.55
C HIS A 225 -1.74 12.54 -8.31
N PHE A 226 -1.33 13.13 -7.18
CA PHE A 226 -2.17 13.28 -6.00
C PHE A 226 -2.04 14.69 -5.40
N PRO A 227 -2.42 15.76 -6.14
CA PRO A 227 -2.43 17.12 -5.62
C PRO A 227 -3.29 17.22 -4.35
N LEU A 228 -2.70 17.71 -3.27
CA LEU A 228 -3.38 17.88 -2.00
C LEU A 228 -4.23 19.16 -2.01
N PRO A 229 -5.42 19.17 -1.40
CA PRO A 229 -6.34 20.32 -1.48
C PRO A 229 -5.77 21.66 -0.98
N PHE A 230 -4.77 21.60 -0.09
CA PHE A 230 -4.09 22.78 0.46
C PHE A 230 -2.89 23.26 -0.37
N HIS A 231 -2.51 22.51 -1.41
CA HIS A 231 -1.48 22.86 -2.38
C HIS A 231 -2.14 23.46 -3.63
N LYS A 232 -2.28 24.78 -3.65
CA LYS A 232 -3.11 25.51 -4.63
C LYS A 232 -2.60 25.38 -6.07
N GLU A 233 -1.29 25.29 -6.25
CA GLU A 233 -0.61 25.22 -7.54
C GLU A 233 -0.38 23.78 -8.02
N ALA A 234 -0.45 22.77 -7.14
CA ALA A 234 -0.11 21.39 -7.45
C ALA A 234 -0.95 20.81 -8.60
N LYS A 235 -2.25 21.13 -8.66
CA LYS A 235 -3.13 20.70 -9.75
C LYS A 235 -2.76 21.36 -11.09
N VAL A 236 -2.38 22.64 -11.08
CA VAL A 236 -1.95 23.38 -12.27
C VAL A 236 -0.62 22.85 -12.79
N LEU A 237 0.31 22.50 -11.90
CA LEU A 237 1.58 21.87 -12.25
C LEU A 237 1.37 20.44 -12.79
N ALA A 238 0.47 19.66 -12.19
CA ALA A 238 0.07 18.35 -12.73
C ALA A 238 -0.49 18.45 -14.15
N GLN A 239 -1.36 19.44 -14.40
CA GLN A 239 -1.89 19.70 -15.74
C GLN A 239 -0.78 20.06 -16.74
N ALA A 240 0.21 20.85 -16.32
CA ALA A 240 1.36 21.17 -17.16
C ALA A 240 2.20 19.93 -17.50
N VAL A 241 2.51 19.07 -16.53
CA VAL A 241 3.28 17.85 -16.77
C VAL A 241 2.54 16.88 -17.70
N GLU A 242 1.23 16.71 -17.55
CA GLU A 242 0.43 15.89 -18.48
C GLU A 242 0.36 16.51 -19.89
N CYS A 243 0.33 17.83 -20.02
CA CYS A 243 0.45 18.46 -21.34
C CYS A 243 1.83 18.31 -21.97
N ALA A 244 2.90 18.28 -21.16
CA ALA A 244 4.25 17.97 -21.64
C ALA A 244 4.37 16.48 -22.05
N ARG A 245 3.60 15.59 -21.42
CA ARG A 245 3.50 14.16 -21.77
C ARG A 245 3.10 13.94 -23.23
N ASP A 246 2.24 14.79 -23.80
CA ASP A 246 1.85 14.73 -25.22
C ASP A 246 3.04 14.87 -26.17
N GLN A 247 4.15 15.43 -25.68
CA GLN A 247 5.39 15.62 -26.42
C GLN A 247 6.55 14.79 -25.84
N ASN A 248 6.23 13.74 -25.06
CA ASN A 248 7.19 12.86 -24.38
C ASN A 248 8.12 13.59 -23.38
N LYS A 249 7.67 14.71 -22.81
CA LYS A 249 8.44 15.55 -21.87
C LYS A 249 7.92 15.53 -20.43
N PHE A 250 7.23 14.45 -20.06
CA PHE A 250 6.69 14.29 -18.71
C PHE A 250 7.81 14.31 -17.66
N TRP A 251 8.81 13.44 -17.82
CA TRP A 251 9.84 13.21 -16.80
C TRP A 251 10.78 14.40 -16.63
N GLU A 252 11.15 15.06 -17.73
CA GLU A 252 12.00 16.24 -17.73
C GLU A 252 11.30 17.43 -17.05
N LEU A 253 10.02 17.68 -17.35
CA LEU A 253 9.29 18.76 -16.69
C LEU A 253 9.01 18.45 -15.21
N GLN A 254 8.74 17.18 -14.89
CA GLN A 254 8.59 16.70 -13.52
C GLN A 254 9.86 16.95 -12.68
N GLU A 255 11.06 16.69 -13.21
CA GLU A 255 12.33 16.92 -12.50
C GLU A 255 12.51 18.42 -12.20
N LEU A 256 12.27 19.26 -13.22
CA LEU A 256 12.34 20.72 -13.08
C LEU A 256 11.35 21.29 -12.05
N PHE A 257 10.12 20.77 -11.99
CA PHE A 257 9.13 21.21 -11.01
C PHE A 257 9.49 20.83 -9.58
N TYR A 258 10.11 19.66 -9.35
CA TYR A 258 10.60 19.34 -8.01
C TYR A 258 11.80 20.18 -7.62
N ASP A 259 12.67 20.55 -8.55
CA ASP A 259 13.83 21.41 -8.25
C ASP A 259 13.42 22.85 -7.91
N TYR A 260 12.27 23.30 -8.39
CA TYR A 260 11.71 24.61 -8.06
C TYR A 260 10.99 24.60 -6.70
N SER A 261 11.28 25.57 -5.82
CA SER A 261 10.83 25.54 -4.41
C SER A 261 9.82 26.62 -4.01
N SER A 262 9.22 27.33 -4.96
CA SER A 262 8.32 28.45 -4.68
C SER A 262 7.05 28.42 -5.52
N THR A 263 6.10 29.30 -5.19
CA THR A 263 4.98 29.66 -6.04
C THR A 263 5.48 29.96 -7.45
N VAL A 264 5.00 29.21 -8.45
CA VAL A 264 5.46 29.34 -9.84
C VAL A 264 4.46 30.21 -10.59
N SER A 265 4.90 31.35 -11.09
CA SER A 265 4.08 32.16 -11.99
C SER A 265 3.86 31.44 -13.32
N GLU A 266 2.81 31.81 -14.08
CA GLU A 266 2.63 31.25 -15.43
C GLU A 266 3.87 31.44 -16.31
N SER A 267 4.54 32.60 -16.21
CA SER A 267 5.76 32.90 -16.96
C SER A 267 6.90 31.93 -16.63
N GLU A 268 7.06 31.57 -15.36
CA GLU A 268 8.10 30.63 -14.94
C GLU A 268 7.74 29.20 -15.34
N ILE A 269 6.46 28.80 -15.25
CA ILE A 269 6.01 27.50 -15.80
C ILE A 269 6.38 27.41 -17.28
N MET A 270 6.07 28.44 -18.08
CA MET A 270 6.41 28.44 -19.50
C MET A 270 7.92 28.44 -19.78
N LYS A 271 8.74 28.97 -18.88
CA LYS A 271 10.20 28.87 -18.98
C LYS A 271 10.66 27.44 -18.71
N LEU A 272 10.17 26.79 -17.66
CA LEU A 272 10.49 25.40 -17.33
C LEU A 272 10.02 24.43 -18.41
N VAL A 273 8.84 24.67 -19.01
CA VAL A 273 8.32 23.91 -20.15
C VAL A 273 9.28 23.94 -21.34
N ARG A 274 9.82 25.12 -21.67
CA ARG A 274 10.84 25.25 -22.73
C ARG A 274 12.14 24.55 -22.36
N LEU A 275 12.58 24.67 -21.10
CA LEU A 275 13.77 23.98 -20.60
C LEU A 275 13.64 22.45 -20.60
N ALA A 276 12.43 21.92 -20.37
CA ALA A 276 12.12 20.50 -20.49
C ALA A 276 12.18 19.99 -21.95
N GLY A 277 12.29 20.91 -22.93
CA GLY A 277 12.40 20.57 -24.34
C GLY A 277 11.05 20.35 -25.04
N VAL A 278 9.97 20.90 -24.50
CA VAL A 278 8.67 20.97 -25.19
C VAL A 278 8.82 21.87 -26.41
N LYS A 279 8.51 21.34 -27.61
CA LYS A 279 8.77 22.01 -28.88
C LYS A 279 7.56 22.78 -29.39
N ASP A 280 6.38 22.16 -29.35
CA ASP A 280 5.12 22.78 -29.75
C ASP A 280 4.51 23.51 -28.56
N ILE A 281 4.98 24.74 -28.34
CA ILE A 281 4.53 25.61 -27.26
C ILE A 281 3.05 26.02 -27.43
N PRO A 282 2.56 26.41 -28.63
CA PRO A 282 1.14 26.71 -28.82
C PRO A 282 0.21 25.54 -28.46
N ALA A 283 0.54 24.30 -28.87
CA ALA A 283 -0.25 23.13 -28.52
C ALA A 283 -0.21 22.85 -27.00
N PHE A 284 0.95 23.02 -26.37
CA PHE A 284 1.09 22.92 -24.92
C PHE A 284 0.20 23.94 -24.20
N GLU A 285 0.27 25.22 -24.57
CA GLU A 285 -0.52 26.29 -23.93
C GLU A 285 -2.01 26.04 -24.09
N LEU A 286 -2.45 25.59 -25.27
CA LEU A 286 -3.85 25.23 -25.51
C LEU A 286 -4.29 24.06 -24.61
N CYS A 287 -3.47 23.01 -24.51
CA CYS A 287 -3.71 21.88 -23.62
C CYS A 287 -3.83 22.31 -22.16
N TRP A 288 -2.88 23.13 -21.71
CA TRP A 288 -2.74 23.54 -20.32
C TRP A 288 -3.86 24.50 -19.91
N ARG A 289 -4.14 25.54 -20.71
CA ARG A 289 -5.22 26.51 -20.44
C ARG A 289 -6.62 25.91 -20.52
N LYS A 290 -6.83 24.89 -21.36
CA LYS A 290 -8.13 24.19 -21.44
C LYS A 290 -8.32 23.15 -20.34
N GLY A 291 -7.30 22.85 -19.53
CA GLY A 291 -7.38 21.80 -18.53
C GLY A 291 -7.66 20.42 -19.15
N LYS A 292 -7.05 20.12 -20.31
CA LYS A 292 -7.29 18.87 -21.08
C LYS A 292 -7.24 17.60 -20.23
N TYR A 293 -6.45 17.61 -19.15
CA TYR A 293 -6.17 16.46 -18.29
C TYR A 293 -6.79 16.58 -16.89
N ASP A 294 -7.72 17.51 -16.68
CA ASP A 294 -8.38 17.73 -15.39
C ASP A 294 -9.02 16.43 -14.87
N GLN A 295 -9.79 15.77 -15.75
CA GLN A 295 -10.47 14.52 -15.42
C GLN A 295 -9.49 13.39 -15.09
N ARG A 296 -8.35 13.31 -15.78
CA ARG A 296 -7.29 12.32 -15.49
C ARG A 296 -6.76 12.52 -14.08
N ILE A 297 -6.39 13.74 -13.74
CA ILE A 297 -5.86 14.10 -12.41
C ILE A 297 -6.92 13.85 -11.32
N GLN A 298 -8.18 14.18 -11.59
CA GLN A 298 -9.28 13.86 -10.65
C GLN A 298 -9.48 12.36 -10.47
N ASN A 299 -9.34 11.56 -11.53
CA ASN A 299 -9.41 10.10 -11.42
C ASN A 299 -8.24 9.56 -10.58
N ASP A 300 -7.02 10.07 -10.79
CA ASP A 300 -5.85 9.69 -9.98
C ASP A 300 -6.06 9.97 -8.48
N ILE A 301 -6.62 11.14 -8.14
CA ILE A 301 -6.96 11.47 -6.76
C ILE A 301 -8.03 10.51 -6.20
N ARG A 302 -9.10 10.23 -6.96
CA ARG A 302 -10.19 9.35 -6.48
C ARG A 302 -9.71 7.92 -6.28
N GLU A 303 -8.94 7.38 -7.21
CA GLU A 303 -8.39 6.03 -7.10
C GLU A 303 -7.38 5.93 -5.95
N GLY A 304 -6.48 6.91 -5.80
CA GLY A 304 -5.59 6.96 -4.66
C GLY A 304 -6.35 7.01 -3.32
N ALA A 305 -7.40 7.83 -3.24
CA ALA A 305 -8.23 7.94 -2.04
C ALA A 305 -8.99 6.63 -1.74
N ALA A 306 -9.47 5.92 -2.76
CA ALA A 306 -10.12 4.62 -2.62
C ALA A 306 -9.16 3.53 -2.09
N LEU A 307 -7.87 3.64 -2.42
CA LEU A 307 -6.80 2.80 -1.85
C LEU A 307 -6.39 3.23 -0.42
N GLY A 308 -6.98 4.30 0.11
CA GLY A 308 -6.72 4.83 1.45
C GLY A 308 -5.56 5.83 1.53
N ILE A 309 -5.08 6.36 0.40
CA ILE A 309 -4.03 7.38 0.36
C ILE A 309 -4.60 8.72 0.86
N GLN A 310 -3.92 9.33 1.83
CA GLN A 310 -4.32 10.61 2.44
C GLN A 310 -3.26 11.70 2.31
N GLY A 311 -2.08 11.36 1.79
CA GLY A 311 -0.93 12.25 1.76
C GLY A 311 0.12 11.79 0.76
N THR A 312 1.06 12.67 0.47
CA THR A 312 2.13 12.45 -0.50
C THR A 312 3.51 12.68 0.13
N PRO A 313 4.56 11.98 -0.36
CA PRO A 313 4.48 10.91 -1.35
C PRO A 313 3.92 9.64 -0.70
N THR A 314 3.18 8.85 -1.48
CA THR A 314 2.77 7.50 -1.08
C THR A 314 3.14 6.53 -2.19
N PHE A 315 3.66 5.37 -1.82
CA PHE A 315 4.18 4.35 -2.71
C PHE A 315 3.39 3.07 -2.56
N ILE A 316 3.16 2.38 -3.68
CA ILE A 316 2.68 1.00 -3.70
C ILE A 316 3.74 0.18 -4.41
N LEU A 317 4.31 -0.79 -3.70
CA LEU A 317 5.44 -1.57 -4.16
C LEU A 317 5.17 -3.06 -4.02
N GLY A 318 5.20 -3.78 -5.13
CA GLY A 318 5.02 -5.23 -5.09
C GLY A 318 5.04 -5.90 -6.44
N ALA A 319 4.41 -7.07 -6.50
CA ALA A 319 4.32 -7.88 -7.70
C ALA A 319 3.54 -7.13 -8.78
N TYR A 320 4.10 -7.10 -9.97
CA TYR A 320 3.49 -6.46 -11.13
C TYR A 320 2.86 -7.51 -12.03
N ASP A 321 1.59 -7.30 -12.37
CA ASP A 321 0.92 -8.02 -13.43
C ASP A 321 0.72 -7.10 -14.66
N PRO A 322 1.51 -7.30 -15.74
CA PRO A 322 1.37 -6.53 -16.97
C PRO A 322 0.05 -6.74 -17.71
N GLU A 323 -0.62 -7.90 -17.53
CA GLU A 323 -1.87 -8.19 -18.23
C GLU A 323 -3.03 -7.38 -17.64
N SER A 324 -3.19 -7.46 -16.32
CA SER A 324 -4.20 -6.68 -15.61
C SER A 324 -3.79 -5.23 -15.35
N LYS A 325 -2.52 -4.88 -15.59
CA LYS A 325 -1.90 -3.59 -15.24
C LYS A 325 -2.13 -3.23 -13.78
N THR A 326 -1.85 -4.18 -12.89
CA THR A 326 -2.00 -4.00 -11.46
C THR A 326 -0.71 -4.28 -10.69
N VAL A 327 -0.56 -3.59 -9.56
CA VAL A 327 0.52 -3.82 -8.60
C VAL A 327 -0.09 -4.35 -7.32
N SER A 328 0.27 -5.57 -6.94
CA SER A 328 -0.14 -6.20 -5.70
C SER A 328 1.00 -6.14 -4.70
N GLY A 329 0.88 -5.29 -3.68
CA GLY A 329 2.04 -4.94 -2.87
C GLY A 329 1.79 -4.21 -1.57
N LYS A 330 2.89 -3.72 -1.01
CA LYS A 330 2.92 -2.95 0.24
C LYS A 330 2.79 -1.47 -0.05
N MET A 331 2.03 -0.77 0.79
CA MET A 331 1.94 0.69 0.76
C MET A 331 2.92 1.33 1.75
N PHE A 332 3.59 2.41 1.34
CA PHE A 332 4.44 3.24 2.20
C PHE A 332 4.10 4.71 2.04
N SER A 333 4.14 5.49 3.11
CA SER A 333 3.93 6.94 3.03
C SER A 333 5.15 7.72 3.55
N GLY A 334 5.35 8.93 3.01
CA GLY A 334 6.42 9.85 3.36
C GLY A 334 7.71 9.64 2.57
N ALA A 335 8.73 10.44 2.88
CA ALA A 335 10.07 10.32 2.29
C ALA A 335 10.76 9.03 2.79
N VAL A 336 10.47 7.91 2.14
CA VAL A 336 10.99 6.58 2.46
C VAL A 336 12.50 6.50 2.13
N SER A 337 13.28 5.87 3.00
CA SER A 337 14.72 5.68 2.77
C SER A 337 15.01 4.66 1.67
N GLU A 338 16.14 4.84 0.99
CA GLU A 338 16.60 3.92 -0.06
C GLU A 338 16.72 2.47 0.44
N GLU A 339 17.27 2.26 1.64
CA GLU A 339 17.39 0.94 2.26
C GLU A 339 16.03 0.24 2.44
N LYS A 340 14.98 1.00 2.79
CA LYS A 340 13.63 0.44 2.94
C LYS A 340 13.05 0.04 1.59
N PHE A 341 13.26 0.83 0.54
CA PHE A 341 12.86 0.43 -0.82
C PHE A 341 13.58 -0.84 -1.25
N ILE A 342 14.91 -0.86 -1.17
CA ILE A 342 15.74 -2.01 -1.55
C ILE A 342 15.23 -3.29 -0.86
N ARG A 343 15.05 -3.25 0.46
CA ARG A 343 14.59 -4.40 1.23
C ARG A 343 13.28 -4.99 0.72
N VAL A 344 12.34 -4.15 0.29
CA VAL A 344 11.02 -4.60 -0.18
C VAL A 344 11.10 -5.03 -1.65
N ILE A 345 11.85 -4.31 -2.49
CA ILE A 345 12.13 -4.71 -3.88
C ILE A 345 12.75 -6.11 -3.91
N GLU A 346 13.82 -6.33 -3.15
CA GLU A 346 14.51 -7.63 -3.08
C GLU A 346 13.58 -8.75 -2.59
N LYS A 347 12.70 -8.43 -1.63
CA LYS A 347 11.68 -9.40 -1.17
C LYS A 347 10.76 -9.83 -2.32
N PHE A 348 10.24 -8.90 -3.11
CA PHE A 348 9.34 -9.23 -4.22
C PHE A 348 10.07 -9.85 -5.42
N LEU A 349 11.29 -9.41 -5.73
CA LEU A 349 12.12 -10.05 -6.76
C LEU A 349 12.44 -11.51 -6.41
N ALA A 350 12.75 -11.80 -5.14
CA ALA A 350 12.95 -13.17 -4.69
C ALA A 350 11.68 -14.02 -4.83
N ALA A 351 10.52 -13.48 -4.45
CA ALA A 351 9.25 -14.19 -4.55
C ALA A 351 8.86 -14.51 -6.01
N THR A 352 8.99 -13.52 -6.92
CA THR A 352 8.64 -13.71 -8.34
C THR A 352 9.58 -14.70 -9.04
N ARG A 353 10.87 -14.75 -8.65
CA ARG A 353 11.82 -15.77 -9.14
C ARG A 353 11.43 -17.18 -8.70
N VAL A 354 10.97 -17.36 -7.46
CA VAL A 354 10.52 -18.66 -6.96
C VAL A 354 9.26 -19.13 -7.70
N GLU A 355 8.29 -18.25 -7.90
CA GLU A 355 7.08 -18.57 -8.68
C GLU A 355 7.39 -18.94 -10.14
N ALA A 356 8.32 -18.21 -10.78
CA ALA A 356 8.76 -18.53 -12.14
C ALA A 356 9.40 -19.93 -12.24
N ASN A 357 10.18 -20.34 -11.23
CA ASN A 357 10.82 -21.65 -11.19
C ASN A 357 9.88 -22.80 -10.86
N LEU A 358 8.72 -22.53 -10.23
CA LEU A 358 7.71 -23.54 -9.92
C LEU A 358 6.75 -23.80 -11.09
N ASN A 359 6.65 -22.86 -12.02
CA ASN A 359 5.79 -22.93 -13.21
C ASN A 359 6.54 -23.36 -14.49
N GLN A 360 7.83 -23.70 -14.36
CA GLN A 360 8.65 -24.37 -15.38
C GLN A 360 8.73 -25.85 -15.04
#